data_AF-A0A349CU98-F1
#
_entry.id   AF-A0A349CU98-F1
#
_cell.length_a   1.000
_cell.length_b   1.000
_cell.length_c   1.000
_cell.angle_alpha   90.00
_cell.angle_beta   90.00
_cell.angle_gamma   90.00
#
_symmetry.space_group_name_H-M   'P 1'
#
loop_
_entity.id
_entity.type
_entity.pdbx_description
1 polymer ?
#
loop_
_entity_poly.entity_id
_entity_poly.type
_entity_poly.pdbx_seq_one_letter_code
_entity_poly.pdbx_strand_id
1 'polypeptide(L)'
;AERGIDLTQGAVIGTLGEWSNILLSVIIFLLAFSSILGNYYYGESNIEFITRSRGVLLGYRIAAIAAVLIGALLSADVVWTFADGAMGFMALVNLVAIGLLSGIAFALLRDYTQQRREGKDPVFTRDRLPGVANIEMWEDELSVTGPIDLTTRGRQAEKHRDHLHERSARD
;
A
#
# COMPACT_ATOMS: atom_id res chain seq x y z
N ALA A 1 -6.75 25.10 7.50
CA ALA A 1 -5.41 24.62 7.09
C ALA A 1 -4.43 25.73 6.67
N GLU A 2 -4.89 26.86 6.12
CA GLU A 2 -4.07 28.00 5.66
C GLU A 2 -2.94 28.40 6.63
N ARG A 3 -3.27 28.57 7.92
CA ARG A 3 -2.28 28.95 8.94
C ARG A 3 -1.08 28.00 9.03
N GLY A 4 -1.22 26.71 8.75
CA GLY A 4 -0.10 25.75 8.86
C GLY A 4 0.88 25.84 7.69
N ILE A 5 0.37 26.01 6.47
CA ILE A 5 1.19 26.15 5.27
C ILE A 5 1.95 27.47 5.33
N ASP A 6 1.28 28.56 5.71
CA ASP A 6 1.92 29.88 5.81
C ASP A 6 3.01 29.91 6.88
N LEU A 7 2.80 29.24 8.02
CA LEU A 7 3.80 29.15 9.10
C LEU A 7 5.04 28.36 8.68
N THR A 8 4.86 27.24 7.97
CA THR A 8 5.99 26.43 7.48
C THR A 8 6.74 27.15 6.36
N GLN A 9 6.03 27.79 5.43
CA GLN A 9 6.64 28.65 4.42
C GLN A 9 7.44 29.79 5.06
N GLY A 10 6.85 30.50 6.03
CA GLY A 10 7.50 31.60 6.75
C GLY A 10 8.76 31.17 7.52
N ALA A 11 8.73 29.99 8.16
CA ALA A 11 9.90 29.45 8.85
C ALA A 11 11.05 29.07 7.89
N VAL A 12 10.71 28.48 6.74
CA VAL A 12 11.68 28.12 5.69
C VAL A 12 12.30 29.38 5.08
N ILE A 13 11.48 30.38 4.76
CA ILE A 13 11.96 31.66 4.23
C ILE A 13 12.84 32.39 5.25
N GLY A 14 12.42 32.41 6.52
CA GLY A 14 13.18 33.06 7.60
C GLY A 14 14.55 32.42 7.88
N THR A 15 14.75 31.15 7.48
CA THR A 15 16.02 30.43 7.70
C THR A 15 16.90 30.34 6.45
N LEU A 16 16.31 30.19 5.26
CA LEU A 16 17.04 29.95 4.01
C LEU A 16 17.05 31.16 3.07
N GLY A 17 16.17 32.14 3.28
CA GLY A 17 15.99 33.32 2.43
C GLY A 17 14.90 33.16 1.37
N GLU A 18 14.56 34.25 0.66
CA GLU A 18 13.39 34.34 -0.22
C GLU A 18 13.39 33.36 -1.41
N TRP A 19 14.57 32.96 -1.91
CA TRP A 19 14.69 31.99 -3.01
C TRP A 19 14.06 30.62 -2.67
N SER A 20 13.96 30.29 -1.38
CA SER A 20 13.37 29.04 -0.90
C SER A 20 11.86 28.95 -1.16
N ASN A 21 11.14 30.08 -1.29
CA ASN A 21 9.70 30.09 -1.58
C ASN A 21 9.41 29.48 -2.97
N ILE A 22 10.20 29.87 -3.98
CA ILE A 22 10.06 29.37 -5.36
C ILE A 22 10.36 27.87 -5.39
N LEU A 23 11.46 27.45 -4.76
CA LEU A 23 11.84 26.04 -4.69
C LEU A 23 10.75 25.20 -3.99
N LEU A 24 10.24 25.67 -2.85
CA LEU A 24 9.20 24.97 -2.09
C LEU A 24 7.90 24.83 -2.89
N SER A 25 7.52 25.87 -3.64
CA SER A 25 6.35 25.81 -4.53
C SER A 25 6.49 24.73 -5.61
N VAL A 26 7.69 24.62 -6.22
CA VAL A 26 7.99 23.56 -7.20
C VAL A 26 7.93 22.18 -6.57
N ILE A 27 8.49 22.00 -5.38
CA ILE A 27 8.46 20.72 -4.66
C ILE A 27 7.03 20.31 -4.32
N ILE A 28 6.23 21.22 -3.76
CA ILE A 28 4.83 20.95 -3.42
C ILE A 28 4.03 20.61 -4.68
N PHE A 29 4.25 21.31 -5.78
CA PHE A 29 3.61 21.01 -7.05
C PHE A 29 3.92 19.59 -7.53
N LEU A 30 5.20 19.18 -7.54
CA LEU A 30 5.61 17.83 -7.96
C LEU A 30 5.04 16.74 -7.03
N LEU A 31 5.03 17.00 -5.72
CA LEU A 31 4.49 16.09 -4.73
C LEU A 31 2.97 15.93 -4.87
N ALA A 32 2.25 17.03 -5.02
CA ALA A 32 0.81 17.02 -5.23
C ALA A 32 0.45 16.33 -6.55
N PHE A 33 1.18 16.65 -7.63
CA PHE A 33 0.98 16.05 -8.95
C PHE A 33 1.15 14.53 -8.94
N SER A 34 2.27 14.03 -8.37
CA SER A 34 2.51 12.59 -8.26
C SER A 34 1.46 11.89 -7.37
N SER A 35 1.03 12.54 -6.29
CA SER A 35 -0.02 12.01 -5.41
C SER A 35 -1.38 11.91 -6.12
N ILE A 36 -1.75 12.91 -6.92
CA ILE A 36 -2.98 12.89 -7.72
C ILE A 36 -2.94 11.74 -8.73
N LEU A 37 -1.82 11.58 -9.45
CA LEU A 37 -1.67 10.49 -10.41
C LEU A 37 -1.74 9.11 -9.74
N GLY A 38 -1.11 8.95 -8.58
CA GLY A 38 -1.18 7.71 -7.81
C GLY A 38 -2.61 7.36 -7.41
N ASN A 39 -3.35 8.33 -6.85
CA ASN A 39 -4.75 8.12 -6.46
C ASN A 39 -5.67 7.83 -7.65
N TYR A 40 -5.44 8.51 -8.78
CA TYR A 40 -6.15 8.23 -10.02
C TYR A 40 -5.91 6.78 -10.48
N TYR A 41 -4.66 6.31 -10.47
CA TYR A 41 -4.32 4.95 -10.89
C TYR A 41 -4.91 3.88 -9.96
N TYR A 42 -4.92 4.13 -8.65
CA TYR A 42 -5.59 3.25 -7.68
C TYR A 42 -7.09 3.15 -7.96
N GLY A 43 -7.76 4.28 -8.22
CA GLY A 43 -9.18 4.26 -8.54
C GLY A 43 -9.49 3.61 -9.89
N GLU A 44 -8.67 3.85 -10.91
CA GLU A 44 -8.81 3.20 -12.22
C GLU A 44 -8.69 1.67 -12.10
N SER A 45 -7.66 1.18 -11.38
CA SER A 45 -7.44 -0.24 -11.13
C SER A 45 -8.60 -0.87 -10.34
N ASN A 46 -9.11 -0.18 -9.31
CA ASN A 46 -10.26 -0.66 -8.53
C ASN A 46 -11.54 -0.75 -9.37
N ILE A 47 -11.78 0.23 -10.25
CA ILE A 47 -12.93 0.21 -11.15
C ILE A 47 -12.78 -0.90 -12.18
N GLU A 48 -11.59 -1.09 -12.76
CA GLU A 48 -11.34 -2.16 -13.73
C GLU A 48 -11.51 -3.56 -13.13
N PHE A 49 -11.19 -3.72 -11.83
CA PHE A 49 -11.47 -4.93 -11.09
C PHE A 49 -12.98 -5.20 -10.94
N ILE A 50 -13.79 -4.17 -10.69
CA ILE A 50 -15.25 -4.31 -10.52
C ILE A 50 -15.97 -4.42 -11.86
N THR A 51 -15.53 -3.69 -12.88
CA THR A 51 -16.18 -3.63 -14.19
C THR A 51 -15.19 -3.39 -15.33
N ARG A 52 -15.35 -4.14 -16.42
CA ARG A 52 -14.57 -3.96 -17.66
C ARG A 52 -15.22 -3.00 -18.64
N SER A 53 -16.25 -2.26 -18.21
CA SER A 53 -16.98 -1.34 -19.08
C SER A 53 -16.14 -0.09 -19.40
N ARG A 54 -15.81 0.09 -20.69
CA ARG A 54 -15.06 1.25 -21.19
C ARG A 54 -15.75 2.58 -20.91
N GLY A 55 -17.09 2.59 -20.85
CA GLY A 55 -17.87 3.80 -20.55
C GLY A 55 -17.73 4.27 -19.09
N VAL A 56 -17.68 3.32 -18.16
CA VAL A 56 -17.48 3.61 -16.72
C VAL A 56 -16.07 4.14 -16.48
N LEU A 57 -15.07 3.51 -17.08
CA LEU A 57 -13.68 3.98 -17.07
C LEU A 57 -13.57 5.41 -17.61
N LEU A 58 -14.15 5.70 -18.78
CA LEU A 58 -14.14 7.06 -19.33
C LEU A 58 -14.82 8.08 -18.41
N GLY A 59 -15.98 7.72 -17.84
CA GLY A 59 -16.68 8.55 -16.87
C GLY A 59 -15.82 8.87 -15.63
N TYR A 60 -15.11 7.86 -15.10
CA TYR A 60 -14.17 8.05 -13.99
C TYR A 60 -13.04 9.01 -14.35
N ARG A 61 -12.44 8.89 -15.55
CA ARG A 61 -11.38 9.79 -16.01
C ARG A 61 -11.83 11.25 -16.04
N ILE A 62 -13.02 11.49 -16.58
CA ILE A 62 -13.62 12.83 -16.64
C ILE A 62 -13.89 13.34 -15.22
N ALA A 63 -14.45 12.49 -14.35
CA ALA A 63 -14.74 12.86 -12.96
C ALA A 63 -13.47 13.18 -12.17
N ALA A 64 -12.38 12.43 -12.35
CA ALA A 64 -11.10 12.69 -11.69
C ALA A 64 -10.51 14.05 -12.10
N ILE A 65 -10.53 14.38 -13.40
CA ILE A 65 -10.08 15.69 -13.89
C ILE A 65 -10.96 16.80 -13.32
N ALA A 66 -12.28 16.61 -13.32
CA ALA A 66 -13.22 17.58 -12.74
C ALA A 66 -12.98 17.78 -11.24
N ALA A 67 -12.71 16.71 -10.49
CA ALA A 67 -12.42 16.78 -9.06
C ALA A 67 -11.14 17.58 -8.76
N VAL A 68 -10.08 17.43 -9.59
CA VAL A 68 -8.85 18.24 -9.47
C VAL A 68 -9.14 19.72 -9.73
N LEU A 69 -9.92 20.02 -10.77
CA LEU A 69 -10.31 21.41 -11.08
C LEU A 69 -11.16 22.03 -9.98
N ILE A 70 -12.18 21.31 -9.50
CA ILE A 70 -13.05 21.77 -8.41
C ILE A 70 -12.24 21.92 -7.12
N GLY A 71 -11.33 20.99 -6.83
CA GLY A 71 -10.45 21.05 -5.65
C GLY A 71 -9.53 22.28 -5.65
N ALA A 72 -9.12 22.76 -6.83
CA ALA A 72 -8.35 24.00 -6.96
C ALA A 72 -9.20 25.27 -6.75
N LEU A 73 -10.53 25.18 -6.83
CA LEU A 73 -11.47 26.30 -6.65
C LEU A 73 -12.08 26.35 -5.24
N LEU A 74 -12.22 25.20 -4.57
CA LEU A 74 -12.78 25.10 -3.22
C LEU A 74 -11.77 25.55 -2.16
N SER A 75 -12.28 26.04 -1.03
CA SER A 75 -11.43 26.36 0.11
C SER A 75 -10.84 25.10 0.73
N ALA A 76 -9.62 25.21 1.26
CA ALA A 76 -8.90 24.09 1.87
C ALA A 76 -9.73 23.40 2.96
N ASP A 77 -10.41 24.17 3.81
CA ASP A 77 -11.18 23.60 4.93
C ASP A 77 -12.36 22.74 4.46
N VAL A 78 -13.01 23.10 3.35
CA VAL A 78 -14.08 22.29 2.76
C VAL A 78 -13.52 20.99 2.18
N VAL A 79 -12.39 21.07 1.47
CA VAL A 79 -11.71 19.90 0.90
C VAL A 79 -11.26 18.93 1.99
N TRP A 80 -10.64 19.45 3.06
CA TRP A 80 -10.21 18.64 4.20
C TRP A 80 -11.39 17.99 4.92
N THR A 81 -12.46 18.75 5.21
CA THR A 81 -13.66 18.20 5.86
C THR A 81 -14.29 17.07 5.03
N PHE A 82 -14.36 17.25 3.71
CA PHE A 82 -14.85 16.23 2.80
C PHE A 82 -13.92 15.00 2.77
N ALA A 83 -12.61 15.22 2.69
CA ALA A 83 -11.60 14.16 2.67
C ALA A 83 -11.61 13.34 3.97
N ASP A 84 -11.71 13.97 5.13
CA ASP A 84 -11.79 13.30 6.43
C ASP A 84 -13.05 12.42 6.53
N GLY A 85 -14.19 12.92 6.05
CA GLY A 85 -15.43 12.15 5.97
C GLY A 85 -15.32 10.93 5.04
N ALA A 86 -14.76 11.12 3.84
CA ALA A 86 -14.54 10.04 2.88
C ALA A 86 -13.54 9.00 3.39
N MET A 87 -12.46 9.43 4.04
CA MET A 87 -11.44 8.57 4.64
C MET A 87 -12.03 7.78 5.81
N GLY A 88 -12.85 8.40 6.66
CA GLY A 88 -13.56 7.73 7.74
C GLY A 88 -14.49 6.63 7.23
N PHE A 89 -15.24 6.90 6.16
CA PHE A 89 -16.09 5.89 5.52
C PHE A 89 -15.27 4.74 4.93
N MET A 90 -14.19 5.04 4.21
CA MET A 90 -13.29 4.02 3.65
C MET A 90 -12.67 3.16 4.75
N ALA A 91 -12.21 3.78 5.84
CA ALA A 91 -11.67 3.07 6.99
C ALA A 91 -12.71 2.14 7.62
N LEU A 92 -13.96 2.60 7.79
CA LEU A 92 -15.04 1.78 8.33
C LEU A 92 -15.29 0.53 7.47
N VAL A 93 -15.41 0.69 6.15
CA VAL A 93 -15.61 -0.43 5.22
C VAL A 93 -14.44 -1.42 5.29
N ASN A 94 -13.20 -0.93 5.29
CA ASN A 94 -12.01 -1.78 5.39
C ASN A 94 -11.92 -2.50 6.73
N LEU A 95 -12.27 -1.86 7.84
CA LEU A 95 -12.28 -2.49 9.16
C LEU A 95 -13.31 -3.62 9.24
N VAL A 96 -14.51 -3.43 8.68
CA VAL A 96 -15.52 -4.49 8.60
C VAL A 96 -15.01 -5.66 7.75
N ALA A 97 -14.41 -5.37 6.58
CA ALA A 97 -13.84 -6.40 5.71
C ALA A 97 -12.74 -7.19 6.43
N ILE A 98 -11.79 -6.51 7.08
CA ILE A 98 -10.72 -7.16 7.87
C ILE A 98 -11.32 -7.98 9.00
N GLY A 99 -12.36 -7.49 9.68
CA GLY A 99 -13.08 -8.23 10.71
C GLY A 99 -13.63 -9.56 10.19
N LEU A 100 -14.28 -9.54 9.02
CA LEU A 100 -14.81 -10.75 8.38
C LEU A 100 -13.69 -11.69 7.88
N LEU A 101 -12.60 -11.14 7.35
CA LEU A 101 -11.45 -11.91 6.86
C LEU A 101 -10.51 -12.37 7.98
N SER A 102 -10.70 -11.90 9.22
CA SER A 102 -9.76 -12.11 10.32
C SER A 102 -9.47 -13.60 10.58
N GLY A 103 -10.48 -14.46 10.49
CA GLY A 103 -10.32 -15.91 10.62
C GLY A 103 -9.38 -16.50 9.57
N ILE A 104 -9.49 -16.06 8.32
CA ILE A 104 -8.60 -16.48 7.22
C ILE A 104 -7.20 -15.92 7.44
N ALA A 105 -7.08 -14.65 7.83
CA ALA A 105 -5.80 -14.00 8.10
C ALA A 105 -5.02 -14.69 9.23
N PHE A 106 -5.69 -15.07 10.33
CA PHE A 106 -5.07 -15.81 11.42
C PHE A 106 -4.68 -17.24 11.02
N ALA A 107 -5.47 -17.91 10.17
CA ALA A 107 -5.13 -19.23 9.63
C ALA A 107 -3.85 -19.17 8.77
N LEU A 108 -3.76 -18.19 7.87
CA LEU A 108 -2.56 -17.90 7.07
C LEU A 108 -1.35 -17.58 7.94
N LEU A 109 -1.53 -16.71 8.96
CA LEU A 109 -0.46 -16.34 9.87
C LEU A 109 0.07 -17.56 10.66
N ARG A 110 -0.82 -18.47 11.05
CA ARG A 110 -0.45 -19.71 11.76
C ARG A 110 0.37 -20.64 10.87
N ASP A 111 -0.06 -20.85 9.62
CA ASP A 111 0.70 -21.65 8.64
C ASP A 111 2.08 -21.02 8.39
N TYR A 112 2.14 -19.72 8.12
CA TYR A 112 3.41 -18.98 7.96
C TYR A 112 4.33 -19.15 9.17
N THR A 113 3.78 -18.99 10.39
CA THR A 113 4.56 -19.10 11.64
C THR A 113 5.05 -20.52 11.87
N GLN A 114 4.25 -21.53 11.51
CA GLN A 114 4.65 -22.93 11.60
C GLN A 114 5.82 -23.23 10.66
N GLN A 115 5.74 -22.82 9.40
CA GLN A 115 6.82 -23.00 8.43
C GLN A 115 8.13 -22.33 8.90
N ARG A 116 8.03 -21.11 9.44
CA ARG A 116 9.15 -20.40 10.04
C ARG A 116 9.77 -21.13 11.22
N ARG A 117 8.96 -21.71 12.11
CA ARG A 117 9.43 -22.49 13.27
C ARG A 117 10.10 -23.79 12.87
N GLU A 118 9.66 -24.39 11.77
CA GLU A 118 10.30 -25.56 11.15
C GLU A 118 11.63 -25.21 10.44
N GLY A 119 12.06 -23.94 10.47
CA GLY A 119 13.28 -23.47 9.83
C GLY A 119 13.19 -23.38 8.31
N LYS A 120 11.98 -23.51 7.74
CA LYS A 120 11.74 -23.40 6.30
C LYS A 120 11.58 -21.95 5.88
N ASP A 121 11.85 -21.68 4.62
CA ASP A 121 11.43 -20.43 4.00
C ASP A 121 9.93 -20.54 3.67
N PRO A 122 9.06 -19.73 4.29
CA PRO A 122 7.62 -19.94 4.23
C PRO A 122 7.08 -19.69 2.83
N VAL A 123 6.47 -20.71 2.23
CA VAL A 123 5.80 -20.64 0.94
C VAL A 123 4.33 -20.99 1.13
N PHE A 124 3.44 -20.10 0.69
CA PHE A 124 2.00 -20.35 0.70
C PHE A 124 1.58 -21.00 -0.61
N THR A 125 0.81 -22.09 -0.52
CA THR A 125 0.13 -22.71 -1.66
C THR A 125 -1.36 -22.82 -1.36
N ARG A 126 -2.19 -22.74 -2.39
CA ARG A 126 -3.66 -22.77 -2.28
C ARG A 126 -4.17 -23.96 -1.45
N ASP A 127 -3.54 -25.12 -1.57
CA ASP A 127 -3.92 -26.34 -0.84
C ASP A 127 -3.81 -26.22 0.69
N ARG A 128 -3.04 -25.24 1.19
CA ARG A 128 -2.89 -24.98 2.63
C ARG A 128 -4.10 -24.28 3.26
N LEU A 129 -5.01 -23.74 2.45
CA LEU A 129 -6.30 -23.20 2.91
C LEU A 129 -7.48 -23.82 2.14
N PRO A 130 -7.84 -25.09 2.42
CA PRO A 130 -8.90 -25.79 1.70
C PRO A 130 -10.31 -25.19 1.91
N GLY A 131 -10.49 -24.34 2.93
CA GLY A 131 -11.77 -23.69 3.24
C GLY A 131 -12.03 -22.37 2.52
N VAL A 132 -11.08 -21.89 1.69
CA VAL A 132 -11.21 -20.59 0.99
C VAL A 132 -11.34 -20.82 -0.51
N ALA A 133 -12.50 -20.46 -1.05
CA ALA A 133 -12.76 -20.52 -2.49
C ALA A 133 -12.20 -19.28 -3.22
N ASN A 134 -12.05 -19.38 -4.55
CA ASN A 134 -11.63 -18.30 -5.46
C ASN A 134 -10.17 -17.81 -5.29
N ILE A 135 -9.27 -18.68 -4.88
CA ILE A 135 -7.83 -18.43 -4.96
C ILE A 135 -7.38 -18.76 -6.40
N GLU A 136 -7.18 -17.73 -7.23
CA GLU A 136 -6.76 -17.87 -8.64
C GLU A 136 -5.25 -18.01 -8.84
N MET A 137 -4.45 -17.70 -7.82
CA MET A 137 -2.98 -17.65 -7.88
C MET A 137 -2.37 -18.59 -6.82
N TRP A 138 -1.06 -18.88 -6.92
CA TRP A 138 -0.32 -19.70 -5.94
C TRP A 138 -0.80 -21.16 -5.87
N GLU A 139 -0.96 -21.79 -7.05
CA GLU A 139 -1.36 -23.19 -7.16
C GLU A 139 -0.31 -24.12 -6.54
N ASP A 140 0.97 -23.90 -6.83
CA ASP A 140 2.08 -24.70 -6.35
C ASP A 140 3.31 -23.85 -5.95
N GLU A 141 4.32 -24.48 -5.33
CA GLU A 141 5.53 -23.77 -4.88
C GLU A 141 6.30 -23.11 -6.03
N LEU A 142 6.31 -23.71 -7.23
CA LEU A 142 7.00 -23.18 -8.42
C LEU A 142 6.31 -21.91 -8.95
N SER A 143 4.99 -21.84 -8.87
CA SER A 143 4.21 -20.65 -9.23
C SER A 143 4.48 -19.48 -8.29
N VAL A 144 4.93 -19.76 -7.06
CA VAL A 144 5.21 -18.75 -6.02
C VAL A 144 6.67 -18.28 -6.09
N THR A 145 7.62 -19.20 -6.25
CA THR A 145 9.06 -18.89 -6.24
C THR A 145 9.62 -18.57 -7.61
N GLY A 146 8.91 -18.96 -8.68
CA GLY A 146 9.36 -18.82 -10.05
C GLY A 146 10.38 -19.89 -10.47
N PRO A 147 10.69 -20.01 -11.78
CA PRO A 147 11.57 -21.06 -12.31
C PRO A 147 13.07 -20.82 -12.04
N ILE A 148 13.45 -19.64 -11.52
CA ILE A 148 14.84 -19.26 -11.29
C ILE A 148 15.10 -19.17 -9.78
N ASP A 149 15.81 -20.17 -9.24
CA ASP A 149 16.35 -20.14 -7.87
C ASP A 149 17.52 -19.15 -7.81
N LEU A 150 17.21 -17.86 -7.67
CA LEU A 150 18.21 -16.85 -7.34
C LEU A 150 18.67 -17.07 -5.90
N THR A 151 19.65 -17.94 -5.74
CA THR A 151 20.49 -18.07 -4.52
C THR A 151 19.72 -18.28 -3.20
N THR A 152 18.53 -18.87 -3.23
CA THR A 152 17.80 -19.19 -2.00
C THR A 152 18.50 -20.32 -1.25
N ARG A 153 19.05 -21.33 -1.94
CA ARG A 153 19.84 -22.40 -1.28
C ARG A 153 21.08 -21.89 -0.54
N GLY A 154 21.79 -20.91 -1.10
CA GLY A 154 23.01 -20.35 -0.50
C GLY A 154 22.73 -19.53 0.76
N ARG A 155 21.74 -18.62 0.69
CA ARG A 155 21.28 -17.87 1.86
C ARG A 155 20.59 -18.75 2.90
N GLN A 156 19.86 -19.79 2.49
CA GLN A 156 19.23 -20.74 3.41
C GLN A 156 20.26 -21.55 4.20
N ALA A 157 21.35 -21.99 3.57
CA ALA A 157 22.45 -22.69 4.25
C ALA A 157 23.19 -21.76 5.24
N GLU A 158 23.39 -20.49 4.88
CA GLU A 158 24.04 -19.49 5.72
C GLU A 158 23.18 -19.13 6.94
N LYS A 159 21.88 -18.87 6.75
CA LYS A 159 20.94 -18.58 7.85
C LYS A 159 20.75 -19.77 8.81
N HIS A 160 20.76 -21.00 8.30
CA HIS A 160 20.70 -22.21 9.13
C HIS A 160 21.97 -22.42 9.98
N ARG A 161 23.13 -21.94 9.50
CA ARG A 161 24.41 -22.00 10.22
C ARG A 161 24.44 -21.04 11.41
N ASP A 162 23.90 -19.83 11.25
CA ASP A 162 23.87 -18.80 12.30
C ASP A 162 23.05 -19.24 13.53
N HIS A 163 21.92 -19.93 13.32
CA HIS A 163 21.08 -20.43 14.42
C HIS A 163 21.72 -21.55 15.26
N LEU A 164 22.71 -22.28 14.71
CA LEU A 164 23.46 -23.30 15.45
C LEU A 164 24.57 -22.67 16.31
N HIS A 165 25.17 -21.58 15.85
CA HIS A 165 26.20 -20.86 16.60
C HIS A 165 25.62 -20.05 17.78
N GLU A 166 24.40 -19.51 17.67
CA GLU A 166 23.73 -18.82 18.79
C GLU A 166 23.35 -19.76 19.94
N ARG A 167 23.06 -21.03 19.66
CA ARG A 167 22.77 -22.04 20.71
C ARG A 167 24.03 -22.52 21.43
N SER A 168 25.15 -22.68 20.70
CA SER A 168 26.43 -23.09 21.29
C SER A 168 27.11 -22.03 22.15
N ALA A 169 26.68 -20.76 22.08
CA ALA A 169 27.21 -19.66 22.88
C ALA A 169 26.39 -19.36 24.15
N ARG A 170 25.31 -20.12 24.40
CA ARG A 170 24.41 -19.96 25.55
C ARG A 170 24.44 -21.13 26.54
N ASP A 171 25.24 -22.16 26.28
CA ASP A 171 25.55 -23.29 27.16
C ASP A 171 26.99 -23.16 27.70
#